data_AF-A0A6I2IYY0-F1
#
_entry.id   AF-A0A6I2IYY0-F1
#
_cell.length_a   1.000
_cell.length_b   1.000
_cell.length_c   1.000
_cell.angle_alpha   90.00
_cell.angle_beta   90.00
_cell.angle_gamma   90.00
#
_symmetry.space_group_name_H-M   'P 1'
#
loop_
_entity.id
_entity.type
_entity.pdbx_description
1 polymer ?
#
loop_
_entity_poly.entity_id
_entity_poly.type
_entity_poly.pdbx_seq_one_letter_code
_entity_poly.pdbx_strand_id
1 'polypeptide(L)'
;MNKLRLLTATLLLSAFSHSAFADDQADAEMVANSTFCAMYSTRLTQTSDSGLQVRGVNLNARINGPVFNRMLQVMNQTYGRTWLESNARSGSMSAMQVSQSDLLYNQEYARQCDAFASKVEKKWRGK
;
A
#
# COMPACT_ATOMS: atom_id res chain seq x y z
N MET A 1 -6.55 5.48 -47.73
CA MET A 1 -6.08 5.36 -46.33
C MET A 1 -6.16 3.90 -45.90
N ASN A 2 -5.01 3.25 -45.72
CA ASN A 2 -4.90 1.79 -45.57
C ASN A 2 -5.44 1.28 -44.22
N LYS A 3 -6.35 0.30 -44.27
CA LYS A 3 -6.90 -0.45 -43.11
C LYS A 3 -5.81 -1.01 -42.18
N LEU A 4 -4.62 -1.28 -42.72
CA LEU A 4 -3.45 -1.75 -41.98
C LEU A 4 -2.92 -0.74 -40.94
N ARG A 5 -3.00 0.58 -41.23
CA ARG A 5 -2.61 1.64 -40.28
C ARG A 5 -3.63 1.83 -39.16
N LEU A 6 -4.91 1.55 -39.43
CA LEU A 6 -5.96 1.63 -38.42
C LEU A 6 -5.82 0.50 -37.40
N LEU A 7 -5.58 -0.73 -37.87
CA LEU A 7 -5.40 -1.92 -37.02
C LEU A 7 -4.16 -1.83 -36.10
N THR A 8 -3.05 -1.26 -36.59
CA THR A 8 -1.85 -1.05 -35.77
C THR A 8 -2.04 0.05 -34.72
N ALA A 9 -2.77 1.12 -35.04
CA ALA A 9 -3.10 2.15 -34.06
C ALA A 9 -3.97 1.62 -32.92
N THR A 10 -4.98 0.81 -33.21
CA THR A 10 -5.88 0.28 -32.17
C THR A 10 -5.18 -0.69 -31.20
N LEU A 11 -4.25 -1.52 -31.71
CA LEU A 11 -3.46 -2.43 -30.88
C LEU A 11 -2.45 -1.71 -29.98
N LEU A 12 -1.86 -0.62 -30.47
CA LEU A 12 -0.97 0.22 -29.67
C LEU A 12 -1.77 0.96 -28.57
N LEU A 13 -2.88 1.61 -28.91
CA LEU A 13 -3.72 2.31 -27.92
C LEU A 13 -4.27 1.38 -26.84
N SER A 14 -4.66 0.14 -27.18
CA SER A 14 -5.14 -0.81 -26.18
C SER A 14 -4.01 -1.23 -25.24
N ALA A 15 -2.81 -1.54 -25.75
CA ALA A 15 -1.68 -1.94 -24.90
C ALA A 15 -1.28 -0.85 -23.89
N PHE A 16 -1.22 0.42 -24.31
CA PHE A 16 -0.88 1.53 -23.41
C PHE A 16 -1.94 1.75 -22.31
N SER A 17 -3.21 1.50 -22.62
CA SER A 17 -4.31 1.68 -21.67
C SER A 17 -4.29 0.63 -20.55
N HIS A 18 -3.92 -0.62 -20.86
CA HIS A 18 -3.84 -1.69 -19.86
C HIS A 18 -2.66 -1.47 -18.89
N SER A 19 -1.52 -0.97 -19.38
CA SER A 19 -0.34 -0.71 -18.55
C SER A 19 -0.56 0.45 -17.58
N ALA A 20 -1.12 1.58 -18.04
CA ALA A 20 -1.38 2.73 -17.19
C ALA A 20 -2.42 2.43 -16.10
N PHE A 21 -3.43 1.61 -16.41
CA PHE A 21 -4.43 1.17 -15.43
C PHE A 21 -3.85 0.19 -14.41
N ALA A 22 -2.97 -0.72 -14.84
CA ALA A 22 -2.30 -1.65 -13.93
C ALA A 22 -1.36 -0.93 -12.95
N ASP A 23 -0.65 0.10 -13.41
CA ASP A 23 0.21 0.92 -12.56
C ASP A 23 -0.60 1.74 -11.54
N ASP A 24 -1.71 2.37 -11.96
CA ASP A 24 -2.63 3.08 -11.06
C ASP A 24 -3.22 2.15 -9.98
N GLN A 25 -3.65 0.94 -10.37
CA GLN A 25 -4.15 -0.04 -9.41
C GLN A 25 -3.06 -0.51 -8.42
N ALA A 26 -1.86 -0.82 -8.91
CA ALA A 26 -0.76 -1.26 -8.05
C ALA A 26 -0.33 -0.17 -7.07
N ASP A 27 -0.34 1.09 -7.49
CA ASP A 27 -0.02 2.23 -6.64
C ASP A 27 -1.15 2.53 -5.65
N ALA A 28 -2.41 2.37 -6.06
CA ALA A 28 -3.57 2.45 -5.17
C ALA A 28 -3.51 1.39 -4.05
N GLU A 29 -3.19 0.14 -4.40
CA GLU A 29 -2.97 -0.95 -3.45
C GLU A 29 -1.79 -0.64 -2.52
N MET A 30 -0.73 -0.01 -3.02
CA MET A 30 0.42 0.38 -2.21
C MET A 30 0.03 1.40 -1.13
N VAL A 31 -0.76 2.41 -1.48
CA VAL A 31 -1.25 3.43 -0.54
C VAL A 31 -2.23 2.81 0.47
N ALA A 32 -3.15 1.97 0.02
CA ALA A 32 -4.10 1.29 0.88
C ALA A 32 -3.40 0.35 1.87
N ASN A 33 -2.46 -0.48 1.41
CA ASN A 33 -1.70 -1.40 2.27
C ASN A 33 -0.79 -0.66 3.25
N SER A 34 -0.18 0.46 2.84
CA SER A 34 0.60 1.32 3.74
C SER A 34 -0.26 1.85 4.87
N THR A 35 -1.44 2.36 4.54
CA THR A 35 -2.37 2.91 5.53
C THR A 35 -2.90 1.81 6.44
N PHE A 36 -3.26 0.66 5.88
CA PHE A 36 -3.68 -0.52 6.64
C PHE A 36 -2.61 -0.91 7.68
N CYS A 37 -1.36 -1.07 7.24
CA CYS A 37 -0.27 -1.53 8.10
C CYS A 37 0.11 -0.50 9.17
N ALA A 38 0.06 0.80 8.87
CA ALA A 38 0.27 1.85 9.86
C ALA A 38 -0.80 1.82 10.96
N MET A 39 -2.07 1.72 10.58
CA MET A 39 -3.18 1.67 11.52
C MET A 39 -3.19 0.37 12.32
N TYR A 40 -3.00 -0.78 11.66
CA TYR A 40 -2.86 -2.08 12.32
C TYR A 40 -1.73 -2.05 13.35
N SER A 41 -0.54 -1.57 12.98
CA SER A 41 0.59 -1.48 13.90
C SER A 41 0.32 -0.55 15.08
N THR A 42 -0.37 0.57 14.85
CA THR A 42 -0.74 1.50 15.91
C THR A 42 -1.74 0.87 16.89
N ARG A 43 -2.80 0.24 16.36
CA ARG A 43 -3.79 -0.49 17.18
C ARG A 43 -3.13 -1.63 17.96
N LEU A 44 -2.22 -2.38 17.32
CA LEU A 44 -1.48 -3.45 17.97
C LEU A 44 -0.66 -2.90 19.13
N THR A 45 0.09 -1.82 18.91
CA THR A 45 0.91 -1.17 19.95
C THR A 45 0.05 -0.73 21.14
N GLN A 46 -1.05 -0.01 20.87
CA GLN A 46 -1.99 0.48 21.89
C GLN A 46 -2.67 -0.65 22.68
N THR A 47 -2.89 -1.82 22.05
CA THR A 47 -3.50 -2.98 22.73
C THR A 47 -2.45 -3.83 23.46
N SER A 48 -1.18 -3.78 23.00
CA SER A 48 -0.05 -4.57 23.52
C SER A 48 0.58 -4.03 24.81
N ASP A 49 0.18 -2.86 25.33
CA ASP A 49 0.45 -2.47 26.73
C ASP A 49 -0.07 -3.52 27.74
N SER A 50 -0.85 -4.50 27.27
CA SER A 50 -1.24 -5.75 27.96
C SER A 50 -0.14 -6.83 28.03
N GLY A 51 1.10 -6.57 27.58
CA GLY A 51 2.24 -7.49 27.72
C GLY A 51 2.39 -8.57 26.64
N LEU A 52 1.54 -8.60 25.61
CA LEU A 52 1.69 -9.51 24.47
C LEU A 52 2.58 -8.86 23.40
N GLN A 53 3.90 -8.84 23.63
CA GLN A 53 4.86 -8.53 22.58
C GLN A 53 4.73 -9.58 21.47
N VAL A 54 4.08 -9.22 20.35
CA VAL A 54 4.36 -9.90 19.08
C VAL A 54 5.84 -9.62 18.79
N ARG A 55 6.69 -10.58 19.19
CA ARG A 55 8.15 -10.45 19.17
C ARG A 55 8.62 -9.94 17.79
N GLY A 56 9.24 -8.77 17.78
CA GLY A 56 10.30 -8.46 16.83
C GLY A 56 9.99 -7.61 15.60
N VAL A 57 8.77 -7.08 15.40
CA VAL A 57 8.50 -6.21 14.24
C VAL A 57 8.02 -4.83 14.66
N ASN A 58 8.92 -3.84 14.66
CA ASN A 58 8.54 -2.43 14.77
C ASN A 58 7.99 -1.93 13.42
N LEU A 59 6.80 -2.42 13.06
CA LEU A 59 6.11 -2.04 11.83
C LEU A 59 5.85 -0.54 11.79
N ASN A 60 5.47 0.06 12.91
CA ASN A 60 5.19 1.49 12.97
C ASN A 60 6.41 2.35 12.61
N ALA A 61 7.61 2.03 13.11
CA ALA A 61 8.81 2.78 12.74
C ALA A 61 9.18 2.61 11.25
N ARG A 62 8.91 1.44 10.67
CA ARG A 62 9.21 1.17 9.25
C ARG A 62 8.21 1.87 8.33
N ILE A 63 6.92 1.68 8.57
CA ILE A 63 5.84 2.23 7.73
C ILE A 63 5.78 3.77 7.83
N ASN A 64 6.10 4.36 8.99
CA ASN A 64 6.23 5.82 9.12
C ASN A 64 7.63 6.35 8.76
N GLY A 65 8.49 5.48 8.23
CA GLY A 65 9.88 5.78 7.89
C GLY A 65 10.05 6.60 6.61
N PRO A 66 11.29 7.04 6.31
CA PRO A 66 11.59 7.94 5.20
C PRO A 66 11.25 7.36 3.82
N VAL A 67 11.37 6.04 3.64
CA VAL A 67 11.03 5.36 2.38
C VAL A 67 9.55 5.52 2.04
N PHE A 68 8.67 5.27 3.01
CA PHE A 68 7.23 5.39 2.85
C PHE A 68 6.80 6.84 2.68
N ASN A 69 7.40 7.77 3.45
CA ASN A 69 7.14 9.20 3.29
C ASN A 69 7.47 9.67 1.87
N ARG A 70 8.61 9.23 1.31
CA ARG A 70 8.99 9.55 -0.08
C ARG A 70 8.00 8.96 -1.08
N MET A 71 7.63 7.69 -0.92
CA MET A 71 6.63 7.04 -1.76
C MET A 71 5.32 7.83 -1.76
N LEU A 72 4.78 8.21 -0.60
CA LEU A 72 3.55 8.99 -0.50
C LEU A 72 3.68 10.39 -1.12
N GLN A 73 4.84 11.03 -0.99
CA GLN A 73 5.13 12.32 -1.65
C GLN A 73 5.09 12.18 -3.18
N VAL A 74 5.72 11.15 -3.72
CA VAL A 74 5.68 10.86 -5.17
C VAL A 74 4.26 10.56 -5.62
N MET A 75 3.51 9.72 -4.91
CA MET A 75 2.10 9.44 -5.25
C MET A 75 1.23 10.70 -5.22
N ASN A 76 1.44 11.58 -4.25
CA ASN A 76 0.72 12.85 -4.18
C ASN A 76 1.04 13.77 -5.36
N GLN A 77 2.29 13.78 -5.84
CA GLN A 77 2.68 14.54 -7.02
C GLN A 77 2.11 13.94 -8.32
N THR A 78 2.06 12.61 -8.41
CA THR A 78 1.57 11.89 -9.60
C THR A 78 0.05 11.95 -9.74
N TYR A 79 -0.68 11.66 -8.67
CA TYR A 79 -2.14 11.44 -8.72
C TYR A 79 -2.95 12.52 -8.00
N GLY A 80 -2.31 13.33 -7.16
CA GLY A 80 -2.95 14.35 -6.36
C GLY A 80 -3.53 13.85 -5.03
N ARG A 81 -3.80 14.81 -4.14
CA ARG A 81 -4.19 14.56 -2.75
C ARG A 81 -5.50 13.79 -2.61
N THR A 82 -6.52 14.12 -3.40
CA THR A 82 -7.84 13.46 -3.32
C THR A 82 -7.76 11.98 -3.65
N TRP A 83 -6.96 11.60 -4.65
CA TRP A 83 -6.74 10.20 -5.00
C TRP A 83 -6.01 9.46 -3.86
N LEU A 84 -4.98 10.11 -3.28
CA LEU A 84 -4.25 9.56 -2.14
C LEU A 84 -5.17 9.32 -0.93
N GLU A 85 -5.99 10.30 -0.59
CA GLU A 85 -6.95 10.24 0.53
C GLU A 85 -8.01 9.14 0.31
N SER A 86 -8.48 8.96 -0.94
CA SER A 86 -9.44 7.89 -1.27
C SER A 86 -8.85 6.49 -1.03
N ASN A 87 -7.63 6.25 -1.50
CA ASN A 87 -6.96 4.97 -1.31
C ASN A 87 -6.53 4.73 0.14
N ALA A 88 -6.10 5.78 0.85
CA ALA A 88 -5.83 5.72 2.28
C ALA A 88 -7.09 5.38 3.08
N ARG A 89 -8.25 5.94 2.71
CA ARG A 89 -9.54 5.61 3.34
C ARG A 89 -9.89 4.13 3.17
N SER A 90 -9.64 3.54 2.00
CA SER A 90 -9.83 2.11 1.77
C SER A 90 -8.99 1.28 2.75
N GLY A 91 -7.69 1.57 2.86
CA GLY A 91 -6.81 0.91 3.83
C GLY A 91 -7.26 1.09 5.28
N SER A 92 -7.76 2.28 5.62
CA SER A 92 -8.27 2.60 6.95
C SER A 92 -9.50 1.77 7.32
N MET A 93 -10.45 1.63 6.39
CA MET A 93 -11.66 0.82 6.57
C MET A 93 -11.30 -0.66 6.81
N SER A 94 -10.39 -1.21 6.01
CA SER A 94 -9.90 -2.57 6.19
C SER A 94 -9.21 -2.76 7.54
N ALA A 95 -8.40 -1.78 7.97
CA ALA A 95 -7.75 -1.84 9.28
C ALA A 95 -8.77 -1.83 10.42
N MET A 96 -9.85 -1.05 10.31
CA MET A 96 -10.91 -1.00 11.32
C MET A 96 -11.73 -2.29 11.41
N GLN A 97 -11.82 -3.07 10.33
CA GLN A 97 -12.53 -4.35 10.31
C GLN A 97 -11.79 -5.46 11.06
N VAL A 98 -10.49 -5.30 11.33
CA VAL A 98 -9.71 -6.29 12.11
C VAL A 98 -10.22 -6.30 13.55
N SER A 99 -10.72 -7.46 13.99
CA SER A 99 -11.21 -7.68 15.36
C SER A 99 -10.09 -7.55 16.39
N GLN A 100 -10.42 -7.30 17.65
CA GLN A 100 -9.41 -7.25 18.72
C GLN A 100 -8.71 -8.60 18.92
N SER A 101 -9.44 -9.71 18.77
CA SER A 101 -8.87 -11.06 18.85
C SER A 101 -7.90 -11.33 17.69
N ASP A 102 -8.24 -10.92 16.47
CA ASP A 102 -7.32 -11.05 15.33
C ASP A 102 -6.10 -10.16 15.51
N LEU A 103 -6.29 -8.93 15.99
CA LEU A 103 -5.19 -8.01 16.27
C LEU A 103 -4.16 -8.63 17.24
N LEU A 104 -4.62 -9.27 18.33
CA LEU A 104 -3.77 -9.79 19.38
C LEU A 104 -3.21 -11.20 19.11
N TYR A 105 -4.01 -12.08 18.51
CA TYR A 105 -3.70 -13.50 18.44
C TYR A 105 -3.44 -13.98 17.01
N ASN A 106 -3.81 -13.21 15.99
CA ASN A 106 -3.56 -13.57 14.60
C ASN A 106 -2.30 -12.86 14.06
N GLN A 107 -1.23 -13.65 13.94
CA GLN A 107 0.04 -13.16 13.40
C GLN A 107 0.07 -12.99 11.89
N GLU A 108 -0.98 -13.41 11.17
CA GLU A 108 -1.01 -13.31 9.71
C GLU A 108 -0.91 -11.87 9.23
N TYR A 109 -1.66 -10.95 9.82
CA TYR A 109 -1.59 -9.52 9.46
C TYR A 109 -0.21 -8.90 9.74
N ALA A 110 0.43 -9.27 10.85
CA ALA A 110 1.80 -8.85 11.13
C ALA A 110 2.79 -9.37 10.07
N ARG A 111 2.68 -10.64 9.67
CA ARG A 111 3.51 -11.24 8.61
C ARG A 111 3.28 -10.59 7.25
N GLN A 112 2.03 -10.30 6.90
CA GLN A 112 1.68 -9.61 5.66
C GLN A 112 2.24 -8.18 5.62
N CYS A 113 2.12 -7.44 6.72
CA CYS A 113 2.66 -6.09 6.82
C CYS A 113 4.19 -6.06 6.80
N ASP A 114 4.86 -7.03 7.41
CA ASP A 114 6.32 -7.16 7.36
C ASP A 114 6.82 -7.46 5.94
N ALA A 115 6.17 -8.40 5.25
CA ALA A 115 6.47 -8.73 3.86
C ALA A 115 6.20 -7.54 2.92
N PHE A 116 5.09 -6.82 3.13
CA PHE A 116 4.76 -5.61 2.40
C PHE A 116 5.82 -4.52 2.61
N ALA A 117 6.18 -4.22 3.86
CA ALA A 117 7.21 -3.23 4.18
C ALA A 117 8.54 -3.55 3.49
N SER A 118 8.94 -4.82 3.51
CA SER A 118 10.17 -5.29 2.87
C SER A 118 10.14 -5.11 1.34
N LYS A 119 8.98 -5.34 0.71
CA LYS A 119 8.79 -5.10 -0.74
C LYS A 119 8.90 -3.61 -1.08
N VAL A 120 8.26 -2.73 -0.29
CA VAL A 120 8.32 -1.28 -0.50
C VAL A 120 9.75 -0.78 -0.32
N GLU A 121 10.42 -1.15 0.77
CA GLU A 121 11.83 -0.82 1.02
C GLU A 121 12.71 -1.27 -0.15
N LYS A 122 12.56 -2.49 -0.64
CA LYS A 122 13.32 -2.97 -1.81
C LYS A 122 13.05 -2.13 -3.06
N LYS A 123 11.80 -1.72 -3.32
CA LYS A 123 11.40 -0.94 -4.51
C LYS A 123 11.84 0.54 -4.42
N TRP A 124 11.88 1.12 -3.23
CA TRP A 124 11.97 2.57 -3.04
C TRP A 124 13.22 3.08 -2.32
N ARG A 125 14.04 2.20 -1.73
CA ARG A 125 15.24 2.63 -0.96
C ARG A 125 16.27 3.41 -1.76
N GLY A 126 16.30 3.27 -3.10
CA GLY A 126 17.22 3.97 -4.00
C GLY A 126 16.58 4.97 -4.96
N LYS A 127 15.27 5.21 -4.83
CA LYS A 127 14.56 6.26 -5.58
C LYS A 127 14.50 7.52 -4.74
#